data_AF-A0A6N9C043-F1
#
_entry.id   AF-A0A6N9C043-F1
#
_cell.length_a   1.000
_cell.length_b   1.000
_cell.length_c   1.000
_cell.angle_alpha   90.00
_cell.angle_beta   90.00
_cell.angle_gamma   90.00
#
_symmetry.space_group_name_H-M   'P 1'
#
loop_
_entity.id
_entity.type
_entity.pdbx_description
1 polymer ?
#
loop_
_entity_poly.entity_id
_entity_poly.type
_entity_poly.pdbx_seq_one_letter_code
_entity_poly.pdbx_strand_id
1 'polypeptide(L)'
;MLVLPAGPAAARLAFAAVTVFGRLAALAAGEWDWRRCGVIARRWETLDPVRSLCALHGIPVQVAKADVGYFWRLRETRRLRDWVDERPRRLVDAAALEGALESWRADSPDGELIRVLGEAIADFRLEWGAAEMPAEGFLDWLAEWGRELRRRQTGLLLLTAHRAKGLEFDHVIVLDGDWRGAGPGEDADAWRRLQYVAMTRARKTLALTRFAPGTGLPEGRPLELRDADAVWTLPEWRDNGAVLARVPGAPVRVPAEARRRFETLSLADVNLSFAGRKPPANPIHADVGRLAPGDALVVRRDRAPWELATVGGRTVGRLAEDYRPTGVLHSARVHAIVTWGRQDSEPQFRGGLRCERWEVVVPEFVFEPGP
;
A
#
# COMPACT_ATOMS: atom_id res chain seq x y z
N MET A 1 -19.58 -16.88 -12.50
CA MET A 1 -19.60 -15.69 -11.61
C MET A 1 -20.25 -16.08 -10.28
N LEU A 2 -19.71 -15.63 -9.15
CA LEU A 2 -20.24 -15.92 -7.80
C LEU A 2 -20.81 -14.65 -7.17
N VAL A 3 -22.04 -14.68 -6.66
CA VAL A 3 -22.62 -13.57 -5.89
C VAL A 3 -22.62 -13.91 -4.41
N LEU A 4 -22.00 -13.04 -3.61
CA LEU A 4 -21.80 -13.20 -2.17
C LEU A 4 -22.68 -12.21 -1.41
N PRO A 5 -23.78 -12.64 -0.79
CA PRO A 5 -24.50 -11.79 0.14
C PRO A 5 -23.62 -11.57 1.37
N ALA A 6 -23.33 -10.33 1.70
CA ALA A 6 -22.78 -9.97 2.98
C ALA A 6 -23.74 -9.06 3.72
N GLY A 7 -23.69 -9.13 5.04
CA GLY A 7 -24.50 -8.28 5.89
C GLY A 7 -24.17 -6.78 5.74
N PRO A 8 -24.76 -5.92 6.58
CA PRO A 8 -24.76 -4.46 6.41
C PRO A 8 -23.39 -3.77 6.47
N ALA A 9 -22.33 -4.45 6.88
CA ALA A 9 -21.05 -3.83 7.21
C ALA A 9 -19.97 -4.17 6.19
N ALA A 10 -19.14 -3.19 5.82
CA ALA A 10 -17.99 -3.38 4.93
C ALA A 10 -17.06 -4.52 5.39
N ALA A 11 -16.88 -4.70 6.70
CA ALA A 11 -16.10 -5.78 7.26
C ALA A 11 -16.69 -7.18 6.97
N ARG A 12 -18.02 -7.31 6.80
CA ARG A 12 -18.66 -8.58 6.37
C ARG A 12 -18.44 -8.85 4.89
N LEU A 13 -18.49 -7.83 4.03
CA LEU A 13 -18.14 -7.97 2.60
C LEU A 13 -16.70 -8.44 2.45
N ALA A 14 -15.78 -7.78 3.17
CA ALA A 14 -14.38 -8.14 3.18
C ALA A 14 -14.13 -9.55 3.71
N PHE A 15 -14.81 -9.94 4.79
CA PHE A 15 -14.72 -11.30 5.32
C PHE A 15 -15.19 -12.35 4.30
N ALA A 16 -16.30 -12.11 3.61
CA ALA A 16 -16.78 -12.99 2.55
C ALA A 16 -15.77 -13.08 1.40
N ALA A 17 -15.19 -11.95 0.99
CA ALA A 17 -14.17 -11.89 -0.06
C ALA A 17 -12.92 -12.72 0.30
N VAL A 18 -12.33 -12.46 1.48
CA VAL A 18 -11.13 -13.17 1.95
C VAL A 18 -11.41 -14.65 2.15
N THR A 19 -12.60 -15.02 2.65
CA THR A 19 -13.01 -16.42 2.78
C THR A 19 -13.09 -17.13 1.43
N VAL A 20 -13.60 -16.47 0.39
CA VAL A 20 -13.67 -17.05 -0.96
C VAL A 20 -12.27 -17.25 -1.52
N PHE A 21 -11.38 -16.28 -1.40
CA PHE A 21 -10.00 -16.47 -1.82
C PHE A 21 -9.30 -17.58 -1.05
N GLY A 22 -9.47 -17.65 0.28
CA GLY A 22 -8.89 -18.74 1.08
C GLY A 22 -9.38 -20.13 0.63
N ARG A 23 -10.65 -20.25 0.22
CA ARG A 23 -11.19 -21.50 -0.34
C ARG A 23 -10.60 -21.82 -1.71
N LEU A 24 -10.50 -20.83 -2.61
CA LEU A 24 -9.88 -21.03 -3.92
C LEU A 24 -8.42 -21.45 -3.78
N ALA A 25 -7.69 -20.82 -2.85
CA ALA A 25 -6.31 -21.18 -2.53
C ALA A 25 -6.19 -22.62 -2.01
N ALA A 26 -7.10 -23.03 -1.11
CA ALA A 26 -7.13 -24.39 -0.59
C ALA A 26 -7.46 -25.43 -1.67
N LEU A 27 -8.35 -25.11 -2.61
CA LEU A 27 -8.71 -25.98 -3.73
C LEU A 27 -7.58 -26.12 -4.76
N ALA A 28 -6.71 -25.13 -4.87
CA ALA A 28 -5.58 -25.14 -5.81
C ALA A 28 -4.37 -25.97 -5.32
N ALA A 29 -4.49 -26.69 -4.20
CA ALA A 29 -3.52 -27.67 -3.70
C ALA A 29 -2.04 -27.23 -3.70
N GLY A 30 -1.78 -25.93 -3.48
CA GLY A 30 -0.43 -25.34 -3.44
C GLY A 30 0.00 -24.57 -4.69
N GLU A 31 -0.75 -24.64 -5.80
CA GLU A 31 -0.48 -23.87 -7.04
C GLU A 31 -1.05 -22.44 -7.01
N TRP A 32 -1.60 -22.01 -5.86
CA TRP A 32 -2.25 -20.72 -5.74
C TRP A 32 -1.26 -19.55 -5.82
N ASP A 33 -1.51 -18.62 -6.73
CA ASP A 33 -0.69 -17.42 -6.88
C ASP A 33 -1.49 -16.15 -6.53
N TRP A 34 -1.22 -15.59 -5.36
CA TRP A 34 -1.80 -14.32 -4.91
C TRP A 34 -1.50 -13.15 -5.84
N ARG A 35 -0.40 -13.22 -6.60
CA ARG A 35 0.01 -12.19 -7.58
C ARG A 35 -0.88 -12.16 -8.82
N ARG A 36 -1.81 -13.11 -8.95
CA ARG A 36 -2.81 -13.16 -10.03
C ARG A 36 -4.22 -12.83 -9.53
N CYS A 37 -4.34 -12.28 -8.33
CA CYS A 37 -5.61 -12.00 -7.68
C CYS A 37 -5.82 -10.50 -7.47
N GLY A 38 -7.06 -10.02 -7.62
CA GLY A 38 -7.41 -8.61 -7.40
C GLY A 38 -8.70 -8.43 -6.59
N VAL A 39 -8.70 -7.46 -5.68
CA VAL A 39 -9.93 -6.95 -5.03
C VAL A 39 -10.17 -5.52 -5.46
N ILE A 40 -11.30 -5.30 -6.12
CA ILE A 40 -11.65 -4.01 -6.71
C ILE A 40 -12.81 -3.39 -5.94
N ALA A 41 -12.66 -2.14 -5.52
CA ALA A 41 -13.74 -1.36 -4.88
C ALA A 41 -13.93 0.00 -5.56
N ARG A 42 -15.01 0.72 -5.23
CA ARG A 42 -15.19 2.11 -5.68
C ARG A 42 -14.29 3.08 -4.93
N ARG A 43 -14.18 2.91 -3.62
CA ARG A 43 -13.49 3.78 -2.67
C ARG A 43 -12.39 3.01 -1.92
N TRP A 44 -11.35 3.71 -1.46
CA TRP A 44 -10.21 3.09 -0.79
C TRP A 44 -10.58 2.56 0.59
N GLU A 45 -11.44 3.25 1.30
CA GLU A 45 -11.88 2.96 2.67
C GLU A 45 -12.61 1.59 2.73
N THR A 46 -13.23 1.17 1.64
CA THR A 46 -13.87 -0.16 1.54
C THR A 46 -12.84 -1.31 1.49
N LEU A 47 -11.58 -1.01 1.17
CA LEU A 47 -10.50 -2.01 1.06
C LEU A 47 -9.75 -2.23 2.38
N ASP A 48 -9.83 -1.31 3.34
CA ASP A 48 -9.12 -1.43 4.63
C ASP A 48 -9.52 -2.70 5.42
N PRO A 49 -10.80 -3.10 5.46
CA PRO A 49 -11.19 -4.35 6.10
C PRO A 49 -10.61 -5.59 5.42
N VAL A 50 -10.46 -5.57 4.09
CA VAL A 50 -9.82 -6.66 3.35
C VAL A 50 -8.34 -6.73 3.72
N ARG A 51 -7.65 -5.59 3.73
CA ARG A 51 -6.25 -5.50 4.14
C ARG A 51 -6.05 -6.04 5.56
N SER A 52 -6.92 -5.66 6.49
CA SER A 52 -6.91 -6.12 7.89
C SER A 52 -7.03 -7.65 7.99
N LEU A 53 -7.99 -8.22 7.26
CA LEU A 53 -8.22 -9.67 7.25
C LEU A 53 -7.07 -10.42 6.58
N CYS A 54 -6.54 -9.90 5.47
CA CYS A 54 -5.37 -10.49 4.83
C CYS A 54 -4.17 -10.53 5.77
N ALA A 55 -3.90 -9.44 6.50
CA ALA A 55 -2.84 -9.40 7.50
C ALA A 55 -3.06 -10.44 8.61
N LEU A 56 -4.30 -10.60 9.09
CA LEU A 56 -4.65 -11.60 10.12
C LEU A 56 -4.41 -13.05 9.65
N HIS A 57 -4.60 -13.31 8.36
CA HIS A 57 -4.44 -14.63 7.75
C HIS A 57 -3.07 -14.85 7.09
N GLY A 58 -2.11 -13.91 7.23
CA GLY A 58 -0.79 -14.02 6.61
C GLY A 58 -0.81 -13.99 5.08
N ILE A 59 -1.86 -13.40 4.47
CA ILE A 59 -1.99 -13.28 3.01
C ILE A 59 -1.16 -12.07 2.55
N PRO A 60 -0.21 -12.24 1.60
CA PRO A 60 0.55 -11.12 1.07
C PRO A 60 -0.38 -10.18 0.31
N VAL A 61 -0.38 -8.89 0.68
CA VAL A 61 -1.31 -7.89 0.16
C VAL A 61 -0.56 -6.63 -0.28
N GLN A 62 -0.94 -6.10 -1.44
CA GLN A 62 -0.40 -4.87 -2.00
C GLN A 62 -1.54 -3.90 -2.26
N VAL A 63 -1.42 -2.66 -1.79
CA VAL A 63 -2.41 -1.61 -2.06
C VAL A 63 -1.89 -0.72 -3.19
N ALA A 64 -2.64 -0.58 -4.28
CA ALA A 64 -2.24 0.23 -5.43
C ALA A 64 -2.22 1.76 -5.17
N LYS A 65 -2.38 2.18 -3.91
CA LYS A 65 -2.29 3.56 -3.41
C LYS A 65 -0.86 3.93 -2.96
N ALA A 66 0.03 2.96 -2.73
CA ALA A 66 1.37 3.22 -2.21
C ALA A 66 2.09 4.30 -3.04
N ASP A 67 2.47 5.39 -2.38
CA ASP A 67 2.94 6.61 -3.03
C ASP A 67 4.29 6.37 -3.72
N VAL A 68 4.35 6.86 -4.95
CA VAL A 68 5.41 6.67 -5.95
C VAL A 68 6.51 7.72 -5.78
N GLY A 69 6.20 8.82 -5.09
CA GLY A 69 6.98 10.06 -5.15
C GLY A 69 8.36 10.02 -4.52
N TYR A 70 8.66 9.06 -3.64
CA TYR A 70 9.90 9.06 -2.85
C TYR A 70 10.81 7.85 -3.06
N PHE A 71 10.64 7.03 -4.10
CA PHE A 71 11.57 5.91 -4.40
C PHE A 71 13.05 6.35 -4.42
N TRP A 72 13.34 7.46 -5.11
CA TRP A 72 14.68 8.05 -5.17
C TRP A 72 15.16 8.71 -3.88
N ARG A 73 14.22 8.92 -2.94
CA ARG A 73 14.49 9.46 -1.62
C ARG A 73 14.62 8.35 -0.59
N LEU A 74 14.27 7.10 -0.87
CA LEU A 74 14.47 6.00 0.09
C LEU A 74 15.95 5.90 0.47
N ARG A 75 16.22 5.62 1.75
CA ARG A 75 17.58 5.48 2.31
C ARG A 75 18.45 4.57 1.45
N GLU A 76 17.93 3.40 1.08
CA GLU A 76 18.66 2.36 0.36
C GLU A 76 18.98 2.79 -1.08
N THR A 77 17.99 3.33 -1.80
CA THR A 77 18.18 3.86 -3.16
C THR A 77 19.16 5.03 -3.16
N ARG A 78 19.11 5.88 -2.12
CA ARG A 78 20.04 6.99 -1.95
C ARG A 78 21.46 6.51 -1.65
N ARG A 79 21.62 5.51 -0.77
CA ARG A 79 22.92 4.86 -0.48
C ARG A 79 23.53 4.29 -1.75
N LEU A 80 22.72 3.63 -2.58
CA LEU A 80 23.16 3.12 -3.88
C LEU A 80 23.61 4.24 -4.81
N ARG A 81 22.82 5.30 -4.95
CA ARG A 81 23.20 6.46 -5.78
C ARG A 81 24.51 7.09 -5.31
N ASP A 82 24.65 7.37 -4.02
CA ASP A 82 25.84 8.01 -3.47
C ASP A 82 27.07 7.11 -3.72
N TRP A 83 26.95 5.80 -3.52
CA TRP A 83 28.03 4.85 -3.83
C TRP A 83 28.39 4.79 -5.33
N VAL A 84 27.40 4.90 -6.23
CA VAL A 84 27.64 4.97 -7.68
C VAL A 84 28.36 6.27 -8.05
N ASP A 85 27.95 7.40 -7.46
CA ASP A 85 28.54 8.71 -7.72
C ASP A 85 29.99 8.83 -7.19
N GLU A 86 30.34 8.09 -6.13
CA GLU A 86 31.69 8.05 -5.53
C GLU A 86 32.68 7.12 -6.27
N ARG A 87 32.22 6.39 -7.30
CA ARG A 87 33.07 5.48 -8.09
C ARG A 87 34.18 6.21 -8.84
N PRO A 88 35.41 5.64 -8.88
CA PRO A 88 36.42 6.08 -9.83
C PRO A 88 35.90 6.03 -11.26
N ARG A 89 36.07 7.14 -12.01
CA ARG A 89 35.58 7.30 -13.41
C ARG A 89 34.06 7.20 -13.59
N ARG A 90 33.27 7.13 -12.50
CA ARG A 90 31.80 6.97 -12.53
C ARG A 90 31.35 5.82 -13.43
N LEU A 91 32.05 4.68 -13.36
CA LEU A 91 31.71 3.44 -14.05
C LEU A 91 31.30 2.35 -13.05
N VAL A 92 30.28 1.58 -13.42
CA VAL A 92 29.75 0.47 -12.63
C VAL A 92 29.56 -0.77 -13.49
N ASP A 93 29.81 -1.93 -12.91
CA ASP A 93 29.47 -3.24 -13.46
C ASP A 93 28.61 -4.01 -12.44
N ALA A 94 28.02 -5.11 -12.90
CA ALA A 94 27.16 -5.94 -12.06
C ALA A 94 27.91 -6.52 -10.85
N ALA A 95 29.14 -7.03 -11.05
CA ALA A 95 29.90 -7.71 -10.00
C ALA A 95 30.18 -6.78 -8.82
N ALA A 96 30.52 -5.53 -9.11
CA ALA A 96 30.86 -4.58 -8.09
C ALA A 96 29.59 -3.92 -7.47
N LEU A 97 28.45 -3.88 -8.17
CA LEU A 97 27.12 -3.61 -7.58
C LEU A 97 26.71 -4.71 -6.59
N GLU A 98 26.87 -5.98 -6.97
CA GLU A 98 26.60 -7.14 -6.11
C GLU A 98 27.47 -7.11 -4.85
N GLY A 99 28.77 -6.83 -4.99
CA GLY A 99 29.69 -6.71 -3.86
C GLY A 99 29.30 -5.60 -2.87
N ALA A 100 28.83 -4.45 -3.37
CA ALA A 100 28.32 -3.38 -2.51
C ALA A 100 27.05 -3.80 -1.77
N LEU A 101 26.10 -4.44 -2.47
CA LEU A 101 24.87 -4.91 -1.85
C LEU A 101 25.14 -5.94 -0.75
N GLU A 102 26.08 -6.86 -0.98
CA GLU A 102 26.46 -7.86 0.03
C GLU A 102 27.06 -7.21 1.28
N SER A 103 27.89 -6.17 1.10
CA SER A 103 28.41 -5.40 2.24
C SER A 103 27.29 -4.74 3.05
N TRP A 104 26.23 -4.25 2.39
CA TRP A 104 25.10 -3.62 3.07
C TRP A 104 24.18 -4.64 3.75
N ARG A 105 24.06 -5.85 3.21
CA ARG A 105 23.33 -6.95 3.85
C ARG A 105 23.98 -7.40 5.15
N ALA A 106 25.31 -7.37 5.22
CA ALA A 106 26.02 -7.65 6.46
C ALA A 106 25.69 -6.63 7.57
N ASP A 107 25.43 -5.37 7.20
CA ASP A 107 25.01 -4.31 8.14
C ASP A 107 23.52 -4.43 8.53
N SER A 108 22.65 -4.87 7.60
CA SER A 108 21.19 -5.00 7.76
C SER A 108 20.62 -6.17 6.93
N PRO A 109 20.49 -7.38 7.51
CA PRO A 109 20.09 -8.59 6.77
C PRO A 109 18.64 -8.58 6.25
N ASP A 110 17.73 -7.92 6.98
CA ASP A 110 16.28 -8.02 6.77
C ASP A 110 15.67 -6.85 5.96
N GLY A 111 16.49 -6.07 5.26
CA GLY A 111 16.01 -4.94 4.47
C GLY A 111 15.26 -5.37 3.21
N GLU A 112 13.92 -5.31 3.22
CA GLU A 112 13.08 -5.61 2.03
C GLU A 112 13.51 -4.80 0.79
N LEU A 113 13.90 -3.55 0.97
CA LEU A 113 14.44 -2.70 -0.10
C LEU A 113 15.82 -3.16 -0.62
N ILE A 114 16.68 -3.69 0.25
CA ILE A 114 17.96 -4.30 -0.13
C ILE A 114 17.73 -5.59 -0.93
N ARG A 115 16.71 -6.37 -0.57
CA ARG A 115 16.27 -7.53 -1.33
C ARG A 115 15.80 -7.13 -2.74
N VAL A 116 14.98 -6.10 -2.83
CA VAL A 116 14.49 -5.52 -4.09
C VAL A 116 15.63 -4.97 -4.95
N LEU A 117 16.59 -4.25 -4.38
CA LEU A 117 17.77 -3.79 -5.12
C LEU A 117 18.62 -4.97 -5.61
N GLY A 118 18.63 -6.09 -4.90
CA GLY A 118 19.25 -7.34 -5.37
C GLY A 118 18.58 -7.93 -6.59
N GLU A 119 17.24 -7.89 -6.67
CA GLU A 119 16.53 -8.26 -7.90
C GLU A 119 16.91 -7.34 -9.06
N ALA A 120 16.99 -6.03 -8.82
CA ALA A 120 17.41 -5.06 -9.84
C ALA A 120 18.83 -5.37 -10.36
N ILE A 121 19.78 -5.60 -9.46
CA ILE A 121 21.17 -5.88 -9.87
C ILE A 121 21.28 -7.21 -10.62
N ALA A 122 20.47 -8.23 -10.26
CA ALA A 122 20.41 -9.49 -10.98
C ALA A 122 19.85 -9.31 -12.41
N ASP A 123 18.78 -8.54 -12.57
CA ASP A 123 18.20 -8.21 -13.88
C ASP A 123 19.21 -7.39 -14.72
N PHE A 124 19.87 -6.42 -14.10
CA PHE A 124 20.94 -5.65 -14.74
C PHE A 124 22.07 -6.56 -15.26
N ARG A 125 22.50 -7.55 -14.47
CA ARG A 125 23.52 -8.52 -14.89
C ARG A 125 23.06 -9.40 -16.05
N LEU A 126 21.79 -9.77 -16.09
CA LEU A 126 21.22 -10.55 -17.19
C LEU A 126 21.20 -9.74 -18.49
N GLU A 127 20.92 -8.45 -18.40
CA GLU A 127 20.81 -7.57 -19.56
C GLU A 127 22.18 -7.08 -20.08
N TRP A 128 23.08 -6.68 -19.16
CA TRP A 128 24.36 -6.03 -19.49
C TRP A 128 25.60 -6.92 -19.30
N GLY A 129 25.45 -8.10 -18.69
CA GLY A 129 26.55 -9.03 -18.43
C GLY A 129 27.62 -8.43 -17.50
N ALA A 130 28.88 -8.55 -17.91
CA ALA A 130 30.05 -8.03 -17.18
C ALA A 130 30.55 -6.68 -17.73
N ALA A 131 29.79 -6.03 -18.63
CA ALA A 131 30.22 -4.77 -19.22
C ALA A 131 30.12 -3.62 -18.21
N GLU A 132 31.08 -2.69 -18.28
CA GLU A 132 31.03 -1.45 -17.53
C GLU A 132 30.01 -0.48 -18.15
N MET A 133 29.22 0.18 -17.30
CA MET A 133 28.24 1.19 -17.67
C MET A 133 28.54 2.51 -16.96
N PRO A 134 28.37 3.66 -17.64
CA PRO A 134 28.35 4.96 -16.96
C PRO A 134 27.30 5.02 -15.85
N ALA A 135 27.66 5.60 -14.72
CA ALA A 135 26.81 5.81 -13.55
C ALA A 135 25.43 6.37 -13.90
N GLU A 136 25.39 7.40 -14.76
CA GLU A 136 24.14 8.03 -15.20
C GLU A 136 23.26 7.05 -15.99
N GLY A 137 23.86 6.26 -16.89
CA GLY A 137 23.15 5.21 -17.61
C GLY A 137 22.56 4.15 -16.68
N PHE A 138 23.31 3.76 -15.63
CA PHE A 138 22.79 2.81 -14.65
C PHE A 138 21.65 3.39 -13.82
N LEU A 139 21.74 4.67 -13.42
CA LEU A 139 20.68 5.34 -12.68
C LEU A 139 19.41 5.53 -13.51
N ASP A 140 19.55 5.81 -14.81
CA ASP A 140 18.42 5.88 -15.74
C ASP A 140 17.77 4.51 -15.93
N TRP A 141 18.58 3.47 -16.14
CA TRP A 141 18.12 2.08 -16.19
C TRP A 141 17.38 1.67 -14.89
N LEU A 142 17.94 1.99 -13.72
CA LEU A 142 17.31 1.70 -12.43
C LEU A 142 16.01 2.49 -12.23
N ALA A 143 15.91 3.71 -12.80
CA ALA A 143 14.68 4.49 -12.82
C ALA A 143 13.55 3.75 -13.55
N GLU A 144 13.90 3.18 -14.71
CA GLU A 144 12.99 2.42 -15.56
C GLU A 144 12.60 1.09 -14.93
N TRP A 145 13.59 0.34 -14.45
CA TRP A 145 13.37 -0.89 -13.70
C TRP A 145 12.46 -0.65 -12.49
N GLY A 146 12.69 0.42 -11.72
CA GLY A 146 11.85 0.79 -10.59
C GLY A 146 10.41 1.16 -11.00
N ARG A 147 10.20 1.78 -12.17
CA ARG A 147 8.85 2.01 -12.72
C ARG A 147 8.14 0.69 -13.03
N GLU A 148 8.87 -0.28 -13.57
CA GLU A 148 8.33 -1.59 -13.94
C GLU A 148 8.07 -2.47 -12.71
N LEU A 149 8.99 -2.50 -11.73
CA LEU A 149 8.78 -3.19 -10.46
C LEU A 149 7.52 -2.69 -9.75
N ARG A 150 7.22 -1.39 -9.79
CA ARG A 150 5.98 -0.84 -9.20
C ARG A 150 4.71 -1.34 -9.90
N ARG A 151 4.80 -1.73 -11.17
CA ARG A 151 3.71 -2.40 -11.88
C ARG A 151 3.64 -3.89 -11.56
N ARG A 152 4.74 -4.48 -11.10
CA ARG A 152 4.78 -5.87 -10.67
C ARG A 152 3.95 -6.07 -9.41
N GLN A 153 3.01 -6.99 -9.51
CA GLN A 153 2.19 -7.41 -8.39
C GLN A 153 2.96 -8.43 -7.53
N THR A 154 3.10 -8.17 -6.24
CA THR A 154 3.83 -9.03 -5.29
C THR A 154 2.92 -9.86 -4.36
N GLY A 155 1.62 -9.58 -4.35
CA GLY A 155 0.62 -10.31 -3.58
C GLY A 155 -0.79 -9.99 -4.08
N LEU A 156 -1.82 -10.24 -3.27
CA LEU A 156 -3.20 -9.84 -3.59
C LEU A 156 -3.27 -8.31 -3.79
N LEU A 157 -3.68 -7.86 -4.98
CA LEU A 157 -3.75 -6.42 -5.27
C LEU A 157 -5.10 -5.83 -4.84
N LEU A 158 -5.05 -4.83 -3.96
CA LEU A 158 -6.21 -4.02 -3.56
C LEU A 158 -6.18 -2.70 -4.32
N LEU A 159 -7.23 -2.43 -5.08
CA LEU A 159 -7.28 -1.26 -5.96
C LEU A 159 -8.70 -0.73 -6.15
N THR A 160 -8.81 0.55 -6.53
CA THR A 160 -10.09 1.11 -6.95
C THR A 160 -10.38 0.76 -8.41
N ALA A 161 -11.66 0.75 -8.79
CA ALA A 161 -12.08 0.46 -10.17
C ALA A 161 -11.39 1.36 -11.22
N HIS A 162 -11.13 2.63 -10.86
CA HIS A 162 -10.39 3.56 -11.71
C HIS A 162 -8.96 3.10 -11.97
N ARG A 163 -8.28 2.56 -10.95
CA ARG A 163 -6.91 2.05 -11.07
C ARG A 163 -6.83 0.67 -11.69
N ALA A 164 -7.96 -0.02 -11.84
CA ALA A 164 -8.00 -1.34 -12.45
C ALA A 164 -7.98 -1.31 -13.98
N LYS A 165 -8.15 -0.13 -14.61
CA LYS A 165 -8.18 0.00 -16.08
C LYS A 165 -6.86 -0.48 -16.69
N GLY A 166 -6.95 -1.40 -17.65
CA GLY A 166 -5.79 -1.96 -18.34
C GLY A 166 -5.06 -3.08 -17.59
N LEU A 167 -5.51 -3.44 -16.38
CA LEU A 167 -5.01 -4.59 -15.64
C LEU A 167 -5.93 -5.79 -15.83
N GLU A 168 -5.40 -7.00 -15.66
CA GLU A 168 -6.19 -8.24 -15.67
C GLU A 168 -5.64 -9.21 -14.62
N PHE A 169 -6.53 -9.99 -14.02
CA PHE A 169 -6.22 -10.94 -12.96
C PHE A 169 -6.92 -12.26 -13.24
N ASP A 170 -6.34 -13.38 -12.84
CA ASP A 170 -6.99 -14.69 -12.94
C ASP A 170 -8.26 -14.71 -12.08
N HIS A 171 -8.17 -14.17 -10.85
CA HIS A 171 -9.26 -14.19 -9.88
C HIS A 171 -9.56 -12.79 -9.36
N VAL A 172 -10.79 -12.30 -9.55
CA VAL A 172 -11.23 -10.97 -9.12
C VAL A 172 -12.41 -11.05 -8.19
N ILE A 173 -12.36 -10.27 -7.12
CA ILE A 173 -13.52 -9.98 -6.29
C ILE A 173 -13.84 -8.48 -6.38
N VAL A 174 -15.08 -8.14 -6.74
CA VAL A 174 -15.55 -6.75 -6.75
C VAL A 174 -16.38 -6.52 -5.49
N LEU A 175 -15.96 -5.54 -4.69
CA LEU A 175 -16.65 -5.15 -3.47
C LEU A 175 -17.87 -4.27 -3.77
N ASP A 176 -18.97 -4.49 -3.07
CA ASP A 176 -20.09 -3.56 -3.09
C ASP A 176 -19.74 -2.26 -2.33
N GLY A 177 -20.45 -1.18 -2.61
CA GLY A 177 -20.30 0.11 -1.91
C GLY A 177 -20.12 1.31 -2.82
N ASP A 178 -21.08 2.22 -2.74
CA ASP A 178 -21.08 3.59 -3.30
C ASP A 178 -20.79 3.71 -4.80
N TRP A 179 -21.11 2.67 -5.56
CA TRP A 179 -20.90 2.67 -7.02
C TRP A 179 -21.66 3.80 -7.71
N ARG A 180 -22.88 4.11 -7.25
CA ARG A 180 -23.78 5.14 -7.82
C ARG A 180 -23.38 6.59 -7.51
N GLY A 181 -22.33 6.81 -6.71
CA GLY A 181 -21.79 8.15 -6.49
C GLY A 181 -21.21 8.72 -7.79
N ALA A 182 -21.93 9.68 -8.37
CA ALA A 182 -21.50 10.46 -9.52
C ALA A 182 -20.60 11.62 -9.07
N GLY A 183 -19.45 11.79 -9.73
CA GLY A 183 -18.70 13.05 -9.69
C GLY A 183 -19.48 14.19 -10.35
N PRO A 184 -19.15 15.46 -10.08
CA PRO A 184 -19.80 16.60 -10.74
C PRO A 184 -19.67 16.48 -12.27
N GLY A 185 -20.80 16.39 -12.98
CA GLY A 185 -20.83 16.28 -14.44
C GLY A 185 -20.69 14.87 -15.04
N GLU A 186 -20.70 13.81 -14.22
CA GLU A 186 -20.69 12.43 -14.73
C GLU A 186 -22.08 11.99 -15.24
N ASP A 187 -22.08 11.29 -16.38
CA ASP A 187 -23.24 10.63 -16.98
C ASP A 187 -23.89 9.62 -16.01
N ALA A 188 -25.22 9.51 -16.05
CA ALA A 188 -26.01 8.60 -15.21
C ALA A 188 -25.60 7.12 -15.35
N ASP A 189 -24.98 6.75 -16.47
CA ASP A 189 -24.45 5.40 -16.73
C ASP A 189 -22.95 5.22 -16.44
N ALA A 190 -22.25 6.27 -16.00
CA ALA A 190 -20.81 6.21 -15.73
C ALA A 190 -20.46 5.13 -14.70
N TRP A 191 -21.28 4.99 -13.65
CA TRP A 191 -21.06 3.97 -12.62
C TRP A 191 -21.24 2.54 -13.14
N ARG A 192 -22.20 2.30 -14.06
CA ARG A 192 -22.41 0.99 -14.69
C ARG A 192 -21.20 0.60 -15.53
N ARG A 193 -20.70 1.55 -16.34
CA ARG A 193 -19.48 1.36 -17.13
C ARG A 193 -18.27 1.06 -16.24
N LEU A 194 -18.12 1.80 -15.14
CA LEU A 194 -17.02 1.58 -14.20
C LEU A 194 -17.10 0.22 -13.50
N GLN A 195 -18.30 -0.20 -13.08
CA GLN A 195 -18.52 -1.53 -12.50
C GLN A 195 -18.23 -2.63 -13.52
N TYR A 196 -18.68 -2.48 -14.77
CA TYR A 196 -18.35 -3.38 -15.87
C TYR A 196 -16.85 -3.48 -16.13
N VAL A 197 -16.13 -2.35 -16.10
CA VAL A 197 -14.66 -2.33 -16.19
C VAL A 197 -14.04 -3.16 -15.07
N ALA A 198 -14.49 -3.00 -13.82
CA ALA A 198 -14.00 -3.80 -12.69
C ALA A 198 -14.25 -5.30 -12.88
N MET A 199 -15.44 -5.67 -13.34
CA MET A 199 -15.83 -7.08 -13.57
C MET A 199 -14.99 -7.74 -14.66
N THR A 200 -14.78 -7.04 -15.78
CA THR A 200 -14.03 -7.55 -16.94
C THR A 200 -12.53 -7.70 -16.70
N ARG A 201 -12.01 -7.31 -15.52
CA ARG A 201 -10.61 -7.59 -15.18
C ARG A 201 -10.38 -9.06 -14.83
N ALA A 202 -11.45 -9.86 -14.65
CA ALA A 202 -11.38 -11.27 -14.30
C ALA A 202 -11.18 -12.16 -15.53
N ARG A 203 -10.07 -12.92 -15.58
CA ARG A 203 -9.77 -13.88 -16.65
C ARG A 203 -10.36 -15.27 -16.40
N LYS A 204 -10.39 -15.73 -15.15
CA LYS A 204 -10.88 -17.07 -14.78
C LYS A 204 -12.10 -17.02 -13.89
N THR A 205 -12.03 -16.32 -12.75
CA THR A 205 -13.14 -16.28 -11.79
C THR A 205 -13.48 -14.86 -11.34
N LEU A 206 -14.77 -14.54 -11.35
CA LEU A 206 -15.32 -13.30 -10.82
C LEU A 206 -16.25 -13.60 -9.65
N ALA A 207 -16.03 -12.96 -8.52
CA ALA A 207 -17.00 -12.87 -7.43
C ALA A 207 -17.44 -11.42 -7.19
N LEU A 208 -18.72 -11.23 -6.94
CA LEU A 208 -19.31 -9.95 -6.58
C LEU A 208 -19.82 -10.05 -5.14
N THR A 209 -19.37 -9.17 -4.27
CA THR A 209 -20.00 -9.03 -2.96
C THR A 209 -21.22 -8.11 -3.05
N ARG A 210 -22.17 -8.26 -2.13
CA ARG A 210 -23.41 -7.50 -2.10
C ARG A 210 -23.80 -7.16 -0.67
N PHE A 211 -24.19 -5.91 -0.40
CA PHE A 211 -24.84 -5.56 0.86
C PHE A 211 -26.25 -6.16 0.94
N ALA A 212 -26.65 -6.58 2.14
CA ALA A 212 -28.02 -7.01 2.41
C ALA A 212 -29.02 -5.87 2.07
N PRO A 213 -30.14 -6.16 1.38
CA PRO A 213 -31.20 -5.17 1.15
C PRO A 213 -31.74 -4.63 2.48
N GLY A 214 -32.12 -3.34 2.50
CA GLY A 214 -32.86 -2.73 3.63
C GLY A 214 -32.02 -2.32 4.84
N THR A 215 -30.68 -2.39 4.79
CA THR A 215 -29.85 -1.93 5.90
C THR A 215 -29.23 -0.57 5.60
N GLY A 216 -29.89 0.49 6.04
CA GLY A 216 -29.24 1.78 6.24
C GLY A 216 -28.06 1.61 7.19
N LEU A 217 -26.86 2.02 6.78
CA LEU A 217 -25.73 2.16 7.68
C LEU A 217 -26.06 3.25 8.71
N PRO A 218 -25.80 3.05 10.02
CA PRO A 218 -25.76 4.15 10.96
C PRO A 218 -24.49 4.96 10.70
N GLU A 219 -24.66 6.27 10.68
CA GLU A 219 -23.66 7.34 10.58
C GLU A 219 -22.97 7.53 9.21
N GLY A 220 -23.35 8.62 8.54
CA GLY A 220 -22.49 9.29 7.56
C GLY A 220 -22.76 8.97 6.09
N ARG A 221 -24.00 9.26 5.65
CA ARG A 221 -24.56 9.13 4.29
C ARG A 221 -25.11 7.72 4.00
N PRO A 222 -26.44 7.55 3.88
CA PRO A 222 -27.00 6.34 3.33
C PRO A 222 -26.31 6.11 1.98
N LEU A 223 -25.72 4.92 1.82
CA LEU A 223 -25.70 4.35 0.48
C LEU A 223 -27.19 4.24 0.12
N GLU A 224 -27.73 5.21 -0.61
CA GLU A 224 -29.03 5.05 -1.23
C GLU A 224 -28.89 3.92 -2.26
N LEU A 225 -28.89 2.68 -1.76
CA LEU A 225 -29.50 1.57 -2.44
C LEU A 225 -30.99 1.92 -2.50
N ARG A 226 -31.34 2.90 -3.35
CA ARG A 226 -32.69 3.03 -3.86
C ARG A 226 -33.06 1.63 -4.34
N ASP A 227 -34.13 1.11 -3.77
CA ASP A 227 -34.79 -0.18 -3.96
C ASP A 227 -35.12 -0.55 -5.41
N ALA A 228 -34.57 0.15 -6.40
CA ALA A 228 -34.66 -0.23 -7.79
C ALA A 228 -33.74 -1.43 -8.04
N ASP A 229 -34.33 -2.61 -8.05
CA ASP A 229 -33.95 -3.79 -8.82
C ASP A 229 -32.48 -3.78 -9.22
N ALA A 230 -31.63 -4.30 -8.33
CA ALA A 230 -30.31 -4.71 -8.76
C ALA A 230 -30.51 -5.63 -9.97
N VAL A 231 -29.92 -5.34 -11.12
CA VAL A 231 -30.00 -6.18 -12.33
C VAL A 231 -29.81 -7.69 -12.02
N TRP A 232 -29.06 -7.98 -10.96
CA TRP A 232 -28.77 -9.30 -10.38
C TRP A 232 -29.91 -9.99 -9.59
N THR A 233 -31.03 -9.31 -9.29
CA THR A 233 -32.24 -9.90 -8.69
C THR A 233 -33.28 -10.30 -9.71
N LEU A 234 -33.08 -9.94 -10.99
CA LEU A 234 -33.95 -10.39 -12.07
C LEU A 234 -33.89 -11.93 -12.15
N PRO A 235 -35.04 -12.61 -12.31
CA PRO A 235 -35.10 -14.07 -12.46
C PRO A 235 -34.13 -14.60 -13.52
N GLU A 236 -33.95 -13.84 -14.60
CA GLU A 236 -33.04 -14.13 -15.72
C GLU A 236 -31.59 -14.36 -15.30
N TRP A 237 -31.12 -13.73 -14.21
CA TRP A 237 -29.77 -13.93 -13.67
C TRP A 237 -29.70 -15.03 -12.62
N ARG A 238 -30.81 -15.33 -11.93
CA ARG A 238 -30.90 -16.41 -10.94
C ARG A 238 -30.90 -17.78 -11.60
N ASP A 239 -31.56 -17.90 -12.74
CA ASP A 239 -31.69 -19.16 -13.48
C ASP A 239 -30.54 -19.37 -14.49
N ASN A 240 -29.60 -18.42 -14.57
CA ASN A 240 -28.43 -18.53 -15.42
C ASN A 240 -27.36 -19.40 -14.75
N GLY A 241 -27.08 -20.57 -15.31
CA GLY A 241 -26.07 -21.50 -14.80
C GLY A 241 -24.63 -20.95 -14.75
N ALA A 242 -24.35 -19.82 -15.41
CA ALA A 242 -23.07 -19.11 -15.29
C ALA A 242 -22.97 -18.24 -14.02
N VAL A 243 -24.07 -18.08 -13.27
CA VAL A 243 -24.15 -17.30 -12.04
C VAL A 243 -24.52 -18.20 -10.86
N LEU A 244 -23.59 -18.32 -9.92
CA LEU A 244 -23.82 -19.00 -8.66
C LEU A 244 -24.14 -17.95 -7.60
N ALA A 245 -25.37 -17.93 -7.10
CA ALA A 245 -25.73 -17.11 -5.94
C ALA A 245 -25.54 -17.93 -4.67
N ARG A 246 -24.64 -17.50 -3.79
CA ARG A 246 -24.46 -18.18 -2.51
C ARG A 246 -25.60 -17.77 -1.58
N VAL A 247 -26.26 -18.74 -0.96
CA VAL A 247 -27.24 -18.47 0.10
C VAL A 247 -26.49 -17.89 1.31
N PRO A 248 -26.99 -16.83 1.97
CA PRO A 248 -26.40 -16.34 3.22
C PRO A 248 -26.25 -17.50 4.22
N GLY A 249 -25.02 -17.79 4.64
CA GLY A 249 -24.75 -18.78 5.67
C GLY A 249 -25.10 -18.26 7.06
N ALA A 250 -24.87 -19.10 8.09
CA ALA A 250 -24.97 -18.69 9.49
C ALA A 250 -24.18 -17.39 9.75
N PRO A 251 -24.65 -16.52 10.66
CA PRO A 251 -23.98 -15.25 10.95
C PRO A 251 -22.55 -15.51 11.40
N VAL A 252 -21.58 -15.13 10.56
CA VAL A 252 -20.17 -15.26 10.88
C VAL A 252 -19.74 -14.09 11.75
N ARG A 253 -19.11 -14.38 12.89
CA ARG A 253 -18.46 -13.38 13.72
C ARG A 253 -17.22 -12.87 13.00
N VAL A 254 -17.31 -11.65 12.49
CA VAL A 254 -16.14 -10.97 11.91
C VAL A 254 -15.22 -10.55 13.06
N PRO A 255 -13.92 -10.87 13.01
CA PRO A 255 -12.95 -10.40 14.01
C PRO A 255 -12.98 -8.88 14.14
N ALA A 256 -12.80 -8.35 15.36
CA ALA A 256 -12.84 -6.90 15.59
C ALA A 256 -11.69 -6.19 14.83
N GLU A 257 -10.57 -6.88 14.68
CA GLU A 257 -9.37 -6.49 13.96
C GLU A 257 -9.66 -6.20 12.48
N ALA A 258 -10.67 -6.84 11.89
CA ALA A 258 -11.09 -6.62 10.52
C ALA A 258 -11.66 -5.22 10.27
N ARG A 259 -11.95 -4.46 11.34
CA ARG A 259 -12.47 -3.08 11.24
C ARG A 259 -11.37 -2.04 11.46
N ARG A 260 -10.11 -2.46 11.62
CA ARG A 260 -8.98 -1.54 11.73
C ARG A 260 -8.77 -0.80 10.42
N ARG A 261 -8.35 0.47 10.53
CA ARG A 261 -8.06 1.33 9.38
C ARG A 261 -6.57 1.55 9.25
N PHE A 262 -6.03 1.37 8.05
CA PHE A 262 -4.62 1.61 7.77
C PHE A 262 -4.44 2.98 7.12
N GLU A 263 -3.46 3.73 7.61
CA GLU A 263 -3.12 5.04 7.07
C GLU A 263 -1.61 5.10 6.87
N THR A 264 -1.18 4.97 5.62
CA THR A 264 0.20 5.24 5.23
C THR A 264 0.37 6.74 5.07
N LEU A 265 1.21 7.36 5.90
CA LEU A 265 1.43 8.81 5.82
C LEU A 265 2.29 9.15 4.60
N SER A 266 2.05 10.34 4.05
CA SER A 266 2.84 10.92 2.96
C SER A 266 3.91 11.87 3.51
N LEU A 267 4.74 12.42 2.62
CA LEU A 267 5.72 13.45 2.99
C LEU A 267 5.09 14.74 3.50
N ALA A 268 3.83 15.03 3.13
CA ALA A 268 3.10 16.19 3.62
C ALA A 268 2.65 16.03 5.08
N ASP A 269 2.45 14.80 5.53
CA ASP A 269 1.96 14.50 6.87
C ASP A 269 3.07 14.49 7.93
N VAL A 270 4.34 14.64 7.53
CA VAL A 270 5.52 14.59 8.39
C VAL A 270 6.31 15.89 8.37
N ASN A 271 6.92 16.24 9.50
CA ASN A 271 7.80 17.40 9.57
C ASN A 271 9.18 17.07 8.97
N LEU A 272 9.32 17.30 7.67
CA LEU A 272 10.53 17.01 6.89
C LEU A 272 11.78 17.71 7.43
N SER A 273 11.64 18.88 8.07
CA SER A 273 12.77 19.66 8.59
C SER A 273 13.20 19.30 10.02
N PHE A 274 12.46 18.45 10.72
CA PHE A 274 12.65 18.24 12.16
C PHE A 274 14.07 17.77 12.52
N ALA A 275 14.53 16.69 11.91
CA ALA A 275 15.89 16.18 12.12
C ALA A 275 16.94 17.11 11.50
N GLY A 276 16.65 17.75 10.37
CA GLY A 276 17.57 18.70 9.72
C GLY A 276 17.88 19.97 10.52
N ARG A 277 17.03 20.35 11.47
CA ARG A 277 17.28 21.46 12.41
C ARG A 277 18.22 21.07 13.57
N LYS A 278 18.51 19.78 13.73
CA LYS A 278 19.47 19.30 14.74
C LYS A 278 20.88 19.30 14.15
N PRO A 279 21.93 19.55 14.95
CA PRO A 279 23.31 19.45 14.45
C PRO A 279 23.65 18.00 14.10
N PRO A 280 24.61 17.75 13.19
CA PRO A 280 24.99 16.40 12.76
C PRO A 280 25.37 15.43 13.90
N ALA A 281 25.94 15.96 14.99
CA ALA A 281 26.31 15.18 16.18
C ALA A 281 25.12 14.84 17.11
N ASN A 282 23.90 15.28 16.79
CA ASN A 282 22.73 15.00 17.62
C ASN A 282 22.36 13.50 17.56
N PRO A 283 22.03 12.86 18.70
CA PRO A 283 21.69 11.44 18.75
C PRO A 283 20.55 11.01 17.83
N ILE A 284 19.64 11.93 17.45
CA ILE A 284 18.52 11.63 16.54
C ILE A 284 18.99 10.97 15.24
N HIS A 285 20.12 11.38 14.68
CA HIS A 285 20.62 10.85 13.41
C HIS A 285 21.03 9.38 13.56
N ALA A 286 21.69 9.04 14.67
CA ALA A 286 22.04 7.66 14.98
C ALA A 286 20.80 6.82 15.35
N ASP A 287 19.82 7.41 16.03
CA ASP A 287 18.59 6.71 16.41
C ASP A 287 17.70 6.40 15.19
N VAL A 288 17.57 7.34 14.25
CA VAL A 288 16.89 7.10 12.97
C VAL A 288 17.68 6.09 12.13
N GLY A 289 19.01 6.19 12.09
CA GLY A 289 19.90 5.28 11.37
C GLY A 289 19.74 3.80 11.77
N ARG A 290 19.33 3.53 13.02
CA ARG A 290 19.08 2.16 13.52
C ARG A 290 17.70 1.60 13.18
N LEU A 291 16.78 2.42 12.68
CA LEU A 291 15.44 1.97 12.32
C LEU A 291 15.44 1.31 10.93
N ALA A 292 14.58 0.31 10.75
CA ALA A 292 14.24 -0.31 9.48
C ALA A 292 12.73 -0.19 9.19
N PRO A 293 12.30 -0.23 7.91
CA PRO A 293 10.90 -0.42 7.57
C PRO A 293 10.30 -1.63 8.29
N GLY A 294 9.12 -1.46 8.89
CA GLY A 294 8.47 -2.46 9.72
C GLY A 294 8.68 -2.27 11.23
N ASP A 295 9.71 -1.54 11.66
CA ASP A 295 9.99 -1.31 13.08
C ASP A 295 8.83 -0.61 13.79
N ALA A 296 8.53 -1.04 15.01
CA ALA A 296 7.48 -0.45 15.82
C ALA A 296 7.83 0.97 16.28
N LEU A 297 6.85 1.87 16.18
CA LEU A 297 6.93 3.25 16.63
C LEU A 297 5.93 3.51 17.77
N VAL A 298 6.34 4.36 18.70
CA VAL A 298 5.50 4.92 19.76
C VAL A 298 5.14 6.35 19.38
N VAL A 299 3.85 6.66 19.38
CA VAL A 299 3.36 8.00 19.05
C VAL A 299 2.95 8.73 20.32
N ARG A 300 3.60 9.85 20.63
CA ARG A 300 3.35 10.65 21.84
C ARG A 300 2.43 11.81 21.50
N ARG A 301 1.29 11.87 22.19
CA ARG A 301 0.20 12.84 21.92
C ARG A 301 0.30 14.12 22.75
N ASP A 302 1.07 14.09 23.84
CA ASP A 302 1.06 15.14 24.86
C ASP A 302 1.79 16.42 24.44
N ARG A 303 2.36 16.44 23.24
CA ARG A 303 3.04 17.59 22.64
C ARG A 303 2.53 17.74 21.22
N ALA A 304 1.88 18.86 20.92
CA ALA A 304 1.70 19.29 19.54
C ALA A 304 3.01 19.94 19.07
N PRO A 305 3.52 19.61 17.87
CA PRO A 305 3.06 18.56 16.96
C PRO A 305 3.43 17.14 17.41
N TRP A 306 2.64 16.15 16.99
CA TRP A 306 2.74 14.73 17.36
C TRP A 306 4.17 14.21 17.18
N GLU A 307 4.71 13.54 18.21
CA GLU A 307 6.08 13.02 18.17
C GLU A 307 6.11 11.52 17.87
N LEU A 308 7.01 11.12 16.97
CA LEU A 308 7.35 9.74 16.69
C LEU A 308 8.58 9.36 17.52
N ALA A 309 8.47 8.28 18.28
CA ALA A 309 9.55 7.76 19.11
C ALA A 309 9.77 6.27 18.86
N THR A 310 10.99 5.78 19.16
CA THR A 310 11.25 4.35 19.24
C THR A 310 10.57 3.74 20.46
N VAL A 311 10.48 2.41 20.52
CA VAL A 311 10.01 1.68 21.72
C VAL A 311 10.82 2.03 22.97
N GLY A 312 12.13 2.30 22.82
CA GLY A 312 13.00 2.79 23.89
C GLY A 312 12.80 4.27 24.26
N GLY A 313 11.81 4.95 23.69
CA GLY A 313 11.41 6.29 24.05
C GLY A 313 12.25 7.44 23.45
N ARG A 314 13.10 7.15 22.46
CA ARG A 314 13.91 8.17 21.78
C ARG A 314 13.12 8.77 20.63
N THR A 315 13.05 10.10 20.55
CA THR A 315 12.31 10.79 19.49
C THR A 315 13.06 10.72 18.17
N VAL A 316 12.40 10.20 17.13
CA VAL A 316 12.96 9.95 15.79
C VAL A 316 12.27 10.77 14.70
N GLY A 317 11.18 11.44 15.02
CA GLY A 317 10.46 12.27 14.06
C GLY A 317 9.32 13.05 14.69
N ARG A 318 8.69 13.89 13.89
CA ARG A 318 7.44 14.59 14.23
C ARG A 318 6.52 14.62 13.01
N LEU A 319 5.22 14.62 13.27
CA LEU A 319 4.22 14.84 12.22
C LEU A 319 4.11 16.33 11.88
N ALA A 320 3.49 16.63 10.75
CA ALA A 320 3.16 18.00 10.37
C ALA A 320 2.20 18.64 11.38
N GLU A 321 2.22 19.97 11.50
CA GLU A 321 1.43 20.71 12.50
C GLU A 321 -0.07 20.65 12.23
N ASP A 322 -0.46 20.53 10.96
CA ASP A 322 -1.82 20.42 10.46
C ASP A 322 -2.30 18.96 10.35
N TYR A 323 -1.43 17.97 10.59
CA TYR A 323 -1.85 16.57 10.61
C TYR A 323 -2.90 16.32 11.70
N ARG A 324 -4.03 15.70 11.31
CA ARG A 324 -5.14 15.37 12.20
C ARG A 324 -5.50 13.89 12.04
N PRO A 325 -5.13 13.03 13.01
CA PRO A 325 -5.51 11.62 12.95
C PRO A 325 -7.01 11.47 13.18
N THR A 326 -7.61 10.54 12.45
CA THR A 326 -9.06 10.29 12.46
C THR A 326 -9.38 8.94 13.12
N GLY A 327 -8.99 8.79 14.40
CA GLY A 327 -9.32 7.61 15.21
C GLY A 327 -8.41 7.40 16.41
N VAL A 328 -8.67 6.32 17.17
CA VAL A 328 -7.77 5.88 18.24
C VAL A 328 -6.64 5.05 17.64
N LEU A 329 -5.41 5.56 17.68
CA LEU A 329 -4.24 4.83 17.19
C LEU A 329 -4.07 3.50 17.96
N HIS A 330 -4.08 2.38 17.22
CA HIS A 330 -3.78 1.03 17.71
C HIS A 330 -2.26 0.78 17.70
N SER A 331 -1.62 1.05 16.56
CA SER A 331 -0.18 0.82 16.38
C SER A 331 0.40 1.77 15.33
N ALA A 332 1.68 2.07 15.45
CA ALA A 332 2.46 2.74 14.42
C ALA A 332 3.71 1.93 14.10
N ARG A 333 4.12 1.94 12.83
CA ARG A 333 5.37 1.34 12.37
C ARG A 333 6.07 2.25 11.38
N VAL A 334 7.37 2.07 11.20
CA VAL A 334 8.11 2.68 10.11
C VAL A 334 7.58 2.11 8.80
N HIS A 335 7.02 2.96 7.94
CA HIS A 335 6.66 2.56 6.58
C HIS A 335 7.86 2.66 5.66
N ALA A 336 8.54 3.81 5.71
CA ALA A 336 9.71 4.10 4.91
C ALA A 336 10.63 5.07 5.65
N ILE A 337 11.91 5.06 5.28
CA ILE A 337 12.86 6.08 5.70
C ILE A 337 13.39 6.76 4.45
N VAL A 338 13.22 8.07 4.39
CA VAL A 338 13.63 8.88 3.24
C VAL A 338 14.75 9.83 3.62
N THR A 339 15.65 10.09 2.68
CA THR A 339 16.67 11.13 2.76
C THR A 339 16.09 12.44 2.24
N TRP A 340 16.30 13.50 3.02
CA TRP A 340 15.94 14.87 2.68
C TRP A 340 17.17 15.77 2.71
N GLY A 341 17.18 16.78 1.84
CA GLY A 341 18.26 17.75 1.75
C GLY A 341 17.82 19.18 2.07
N ARG A 342 18.81 20.02 2.39
CA ARG A 342 18.63 21.47 2.49
C ARG A 342 18.10 22.07 1.19
N GLN A 343 18.54 21.55 0.05
CA GLN A 343 18.12 21.99 -1.28
C GLN A 343 16.67 21.61 -1.62
N ASP A 344 16.19 20.48 -1.10
CA ASP A 344 14.80 20.02 -1.23
C ASP A 344 13.82 20.83 -0.38
N SER A 345 14.32 21.53 0.63
CA SER A 345 13.50 22.32 1.55
C SER A 345 13.14 23.66 0.93
N GLU A 346 11.91 24.12 1.16
CA GLU A 346 11.48 25.46 0.74
C GLU A 346 12.39 26.54 1.32
N PRO A 347 12.63 27.66 0.60
CA PRO A 347 13.57 28.69 1.01
C PRO A 347 13.37 29.19 2.45
N GLN A 348 12.12 29.31 2.88
CA GLN A 348 11.75 29.76 4.23
C GLN A 348 12.24 28.84 5.36
N PHE A 349 12.37 27.54 5.11
CA PHE A 349 12.82 26.58 6.12
C PHE A 349 14.35 26.43 6.16
N ARG A 350 15.07 26.89 5.11
CA ARG A 350 16.52 26.70 4.99
C ARG A 350 17.31 27.40 6.10
N GLY A 351 16.86 28.57 6.57
CA GLY A 351 17.58 29.35 7.59
C GLY A 351 17.85 28.59 8.90
N GLY A 352 16.95 27.67 9.29
CA GLY A 352 17.07 26.91 10.55
C GLY A 352 17.72 25.53 10.43
N LEU A 353 18.07 25.09 9.22
CA LEU A 353 18.68 23.79 9.00
C LEU A 353 20.17 23.82 9.33
N ARG A 354 20.62 22.80 10.08
CA ARG A 354 22.01 22.62 10.55
C ARG A 354 22.72 21.44 9.88
N CYS A 355 22.02 20.70 9.03
CA CYS A 355 22.54 19.61 8.23
C CYS A 355 22.25 19.87 6.74
N GLU A 356 23.19 19.51 5.86
CA GLU A 356 22.96 19.52 4.41
C GLU A 356 22.01 18.40 3.98
N ARG A 357 22.10 17.25 4.65
CA ARG A 357 21.30 16.05 4.42
C ARG A 357 20.95 15.36 5.74
N TRP A 358 19.77 14.76 5.81
CA TRP A 358 19.32 13.98 6.96
C TRP A 358 18.22 13.01 6.56
N GLU A 359 17.86 12.11 7.47
CA GLU A 359 16.83 11.10 7.26
C GLU A 359 15.51 11.48 7.95
N VAL A 360 14.40 11.08 7.35
CA VAL A 360 13.04 11.33 7.82
C VAL A 360 12.27 10.01 7.84
N VAL A 361 11.66 9.72 8.98
CA VAL A 361 10.80 8.55 9.19
C VAL A 361 9.39 8.86 8.69
N VAL A 362 8.90 8.08 7.74
CA VAL A 362 7.51 8.10 7.27
C VAL A 362 6.78 6.92 7.92
N PRO A 363 5.79 7.15 8.79
CA PRO A 363 5.12 6.06 9.49
C PRO A 363 3.91 5.53 8.72
N GLU A 364 3.49 4.31 9.07
CA GLU A 364 2.16 3.81 8.78
C GLU A 364 1.43 3.58 10.11
N PHE A 365 0.22 4.09 10.18
CA PHE A 365 -0.66 4.00 11.33
C PHE A 365 -1.75 2.97 11.12
N VAL A 366 -2.10 2.29 12.19
CA VAL A 366 -3.28 1.45 12.29
C VAL A 366 -4.15 2.05 13.37
N PHE A 367 -5.39 2.35 13.03
CA PHE A 367 -6.38 2.86 13.97
C PHE A 367 -7.33 1.74 14.37
N GLU A 368 -7.73 1.75 15.63
CA GLU A 368 -8.84 0.94 16.09
C GLU A 368 -10.12 1.32 15.33
N PRO A 369 -11.08 0.39 15.23
CA PRO A 369 -12.40 0.71 14.73
C PRO A 369 -12.96 1.90 15.51
N GLY A 370 -13.54 2.87 14.80
CA GLY A 370 -14.33 3.91 15.47
C GLY A 370 -15.44 3.29 16.34
N PRO A 371 -15.89 4.00 17.39
CA PRO A 371 -17.02 3.55 18.20
C PRO A 371 -18.26 3.25 17.36
#